data_AF-A0A7J6Q4R6-F1
#
_entry.id   AF-A0A7J6Q4R6-F1
#
_cell.length_a   1.000
_cell.length_b   1.000
_cell.length_c   1.000
_cell.angle_alpha   90.00
_cell.angle_beta   90.00
_cell.angle_gamma   90.00
#
_symmetry.space_group_name_H-M   'P 1'
#
loop_
_entity.id
_entity.type
_entity.pdbx_description
1 polymer ?
#
loop_
_entity_poly.entity_id
_entity_poly.type
_entity_poly.pdbx_seq_one_letter_code
_entity_poly.pdbx_strand_id
1 'polypeptide(L)'
;VIECLKMATTGVLPPNCDKGHGFVFDPNVAGVPEVKGQIKLMFRSAAGKQVVMSRIFQLTNQRNRAGVLKTTFKQLESLIKVKGENGAPTQTITKKCADMDVLIP
;
A
#
# COMPACT_ATOMS: atom_id res chain seq x y z
N VAL A 1 8.49 -9.80 -4.19
CA VAL A 1 9.35 -8.91 -3.36
C VAL A 1 9.72 -7.62 -4.08
N ILE A 2 10.37 -7.67 -5.25
CA ILE A 2 10.82 -6.46 -5.99
C ILE A 2 9.66 -5.50 -6.34
N GLU A 3 8.55 -6.05 -6.81
CA GLU A 3 7.34 -5.26 -7.13
C GLU A 3 6.78 -4.52 -5.92
N CYS A 4 6.82 -5.13 -4.73
CA CYS A 4 6.41 -4.48 -3.49
C CYS A 4 7.32 -3.29 -3.15
N LEU A 5 8.63 -3.41 -3.39
CA LEU A 5 9.58 -2.32 -3.19
C LEU A 5 9.31 -1.17 -4.16
N LYS A 6 9.15 -1.49 -5.46
CA LYS A 6 8.83 -0.50 -6.49
C LYS A 6 7.54 0.23 -6.17
N MET A 7 6.47 -0.50 -5.84
CA MET A 7 5.20 0.12 -5.49
C MET A 7 5.35 0.98 -4.22
N ALA A 8 6.08 0.50 -3.22
CA ALA A 8 6.31 1.26 -2.00
C ALA A 8 6.95 2.63 -2.32
N THR A 9 8.05 2.65 -3.09
CA THR A 9 8.79 3.88 -3.34
C THR A 9 8.17 4.79 -4.38
N THR A 10 7.57 4.23 -5.43
CA THR A 10 7.07 5.00 -6.58
C THR A 10 5.55 5.17 -6.65
N GLY A 11 4.80 4.41 -5.84
CA GLY A 11 3.34 4.32 -5.96
C GLY A 11 2.84 3.56 -7.20
N VAL A 12 3.73 3.11 -8.09
CA VAL A 12 3.37 2.47 -9.36
C VAL A 12 3.11 0.98 -9.16
N LEU A 13 1.93 0.52 -9.60
CA LEU A 13 1.56 -0.90 -9.62
C LEU A 13 2.39 -1.69 -10.65
N PRO A 14 2.57 -3.00 -10.47
CA PRO A 14 3.24 -3.83 -11.46
C PRO A 14 2.52 -3.81 -12.82
N PRO A 15 3.26 -3.96 -13.93
CA PRO A 15 2.64 -4.10 -15.24
C PRO A 15 1.75 -5.35 -15.27
N ASN A 16 0.71 -5.34 -16.11
CA ASN A 16 -0.23 -6.46 -16.28
C ASN A 16 -1.04 -6.84 -15.03
N CYS A 17 -1.00 -6.04 -13.97
CA CYS A 17 -1.94 -6.16 -12.85
C CYS A 17 -3.20 -5.37 -13.21
N ASP A 18 -4.24 -6.03 -13.76
CA ASP A 18 -5.55 -5.48 -14.11
C ASP A 18 -6.08 -4.51 -13.03
N LYS A 19 -5.75 -3.22 -13.16
CA LYS A 19 -6.04 -2.15 -12.18
C LYS A 19 -5.74 -2.54 -10.71
N GLY A 20 -4.70 -3.34 -10.48
CA GLY A 20 -4.28 -3.79 -9.15
C GLY A 20 -4.92 -5.10 -8.66
N HIS A 21 -5.82 -5.73 -9.41
CA HIS A 21 -6.46 -7.00 -9.03
C HIS A 21 -5.45 -8.14 -8.81
N GLY A 22 -4.41 -8.22 -9.65
CA GLY A 22 -3.36 -9.25 -9.53
C GLY A 22 -2.30 -8.96 -8.45
N PHE A 23 -2.33 -7.78 -7.82
CA PHE A 23 -1.30 -7.37 -6.87
C PHE A 23 -1.63 -7.75 -5.41
N VAL A 24 -2.92 -7.89 -5.10
CA VAL A 24 -3.40 -8.35 -3.79
C VAL A 24 -3.83 -9.79 -3.92
N PHE A 25 -3.62 -10.60 -2.88
CA PHE A 25 -4.06 -12.00 -2.87
C PHE A 25 -5.57 -12.11 -3.14
N ASP A 26 -5.95 -13.05 -4.02
CA ASP A 26 -7.33 -13.19 -4.51
C ASP A 26 -8.28 -13.62 -3.36
N PRO A 27 -9.34 -12.84 -3.06
CA PRO A 27 -10.32 -13.20 -2.05
C PRO A 27 -11.02 -14.56 -2.30
N ASN A 28 -11.21 -14.96 -3.56
CA ASN A 28 -11.78 -16.27 -3.89
C ASN A 28 -10.88 -17.42 -3.43
N VAL A 29 -9.57 -17.31 -3.69
CA VAL A 29 -8.58 -18.29 -3.24
C VAL A 29 -8.49 -18.30 -1.71
N ALA A 30 -8.61 -17.13 -1.09
CA ALA A 30 -8.66 -16.97 0.36
C ALA A 30 -9.97 -17.48 1.00
N GLY A 31 -11.02 -17.74 0.22
CA GLY A 31 -12.34 -18.12 0.72
C GLY A 31 -13.06 -17.01 1.52
N VAL A 32 -12.69 -15.75 1.32
CA VAL A 32 -13.25 -14.59 2.05
C VAL A 32 -13.74 -13.52 1.07
N PRO A 33 -14.72 -12.67 1.45
CA PRO A 33 -15.24 -11.63 0.55
C PRO A 33 -14.25 -10.48 0.32
N GLU A 34 -13.23 -10.35 1.17
CA GLU A 34 -12.28 -9.25 1.14
C GLU A 34 -10.90 -9.68 1.65
N VAL A 35 -9.86 -9.20 0.98
CA VAL A 35 -8.47 -9.32 1.42
C VAL A 35 -7.85 -7.93 1.51
N LYS A 36 -7.08 -7.69 2.58
CA LYS A 36 -6.25 -6.49 2.73
C LYS A 36 -4.77 -6.86 2.65
N GLY A 37 -4.04 -6.16 1.80
CA GLY A 37 -2.59 -6.26 1.70
C GLY A 37 -1.92 -5.05 2.32
N GLN A 38 -0.79 -5.24 3.01
CA GLN A 38 0.04 -4.14 3.50
C GLN A 38 1.49 -4.34 3.07
N ILE A 39 2.07 -3.29 2.52
CA ILE A 39 3.52 -3.18 2.34
C ILE A 39 4.05 -2.22 3.39
N LYS A 40 4.98 -2.70 4.22
CA LYS A 40 5.70 -1.90 5.21
C LYS A 40 7.18 -1.93 4.90
N LEU A 41 7.75 -0.76 4.64
CA LEU A 41 9.16 -0.58 4.30
C LEU A 41 9.82 0.31 5.34
N MET A 42 10.93 -0.16 5.91
CA MET A 42 11.78 0.64 6.78
C MET A 42 13.10 0.94 6.06
N PHE A 43 13.51 2.20 6.05
CA PHE A 43 14.76 2.63 5.43
C PHE A 43 15.36 3.81 6.19
N ARG A 44 16.61 4.14 5.85
CA ARG A 44 17.27 5.37 6.30
C ARG A 44 17.22 6.38 5.16
N SER A 45 16.72 7.59 5.45
CA SER A 45 16.74 8.67 4.46
C SER A 45 18.17 9.19 4.25
N ALA A 46 18.38 9.96 3.18
CA ALA A 46 19.67 10.62 2.93
C ALA A 46 20.08 11.56 4.09
N ALA A 47 19.11 12.09 4.84
CA ALA A 47 19.34 12.89 6.04
C ALA A 47 19.62 12.04 7.31
N GLY A 48 19.86 10.73 7.17
CA GLY A 48 20.16 9.81 8.28
C GLY A 48 18.96 9.37 9.13
N LYS A 49 17.75 9.90 8.87
CA LYS A 49 16.55 9.61 9.66
C LYS A 49 16.01 8.22 9.36
N GLN A 50 15.57 7.50 10.40
CA GLN A 50 14.86 6.23 10.24
C GLN A 50 13.41 6.51 9.84
N VAL A 51 13.02 6.01 8.67
CA VAL A 51 11.69 6.19 8.09
C VAL A 51 10.99 4.84 7.98
N VAL A 52 9.71 4.79 8.37
CA VAL A 52 8.83 3.64 8.15
C VAL A 52 7.67 4.10 7.28
N MET A 53 7.58 3.55 6.08
CA MET A 53 6.44 3.70 5.20
C MET A 53 5.49 2.52 5.35
N SER A 54 4.19 2.77 5.22
CA SER A 54 3.18 1.74 5.02
C SER A 54 2.21 2.15 3.92
N ARG A 55 1.92 1.24 3.00
CA ARG A 55 0.84 1.37 2.01
C ARG A 55 -0.10 0.19 2.15
N ILE A 56 -1.40 0.46 2.12
CA ILE A 56 -2.44 -0.54 2.35
C ILE A 56 -3.33 -0.62 1.13
N PHE A 57 -3.71 -1.84 0.77
CA PHE A 57 -4.58 -2.17 -0.35
C PHE A 57 -5.72 -3.05 0.12
N GLN A 58 -6.83 -2.99 -0.59
CA GLN A 58 -8.00 -3.81 -0.35
C GLN A 58 -8.52 -4.33 -1.68
N LEU A 59 -8.79 -5.63 -1.71
CA LEU A 59 -9.44 -6.29 -2.83
C LEU A 59 -10.73 -6.93 -2.31
N THR A 60 -11.87 -6.51 -2.85
CA THR A 60 -13.19 -6.99 -2.41
C THR A 60 -13.90 -7.66 -3.58
N ASN A 61 -14.46 -8.84 -3.34
CA ASN A 61 -15.26 -9.60 -4.27
C ASN A 61 -16.74 -9.49 -3.87
N GLN A 62 -17.56 -8.93 -4.76
CA GLN A 62 -19.00 -8.81 -4.54
C GLN A 62 -19.77 -9.40 -5.70
N ARG A 63 -20.76 -10.22 -5.40
CA ARG A 63 -21.66 -10.78 -6.41
C ARG A 63 -22.87 -9.84 -6.56
N ASN A 64 -23.16 -9.39 -7.77
CA ASN A 64 -24.35 -8.57 -8.00
C ASN A 64 -25.64 -9.45 -8.00
N ARG A 65 -26.81 -8.82 -8.10
CA ARG A 65 -28.12 -9.51 -8.14
C ARG A 65 -28.25 -10.51 -9.30
N ALA A 66 -27.46 -10.35 -10.37
CA ALA A 66 -27.43 -11.24 -11.53
C ALA A 66 -26.39 -12.37 -11.40
N GLY A 67 -25.73 -12.54 -10.25
CA GLY A 67 -24.75 -13.60 -10.03
C GLY A 67 -23.37 -13.32 -10.64
N VAL A 68 -23.13 -12.13 -11.21
CA VAL A 68 -21.83 -11.75 -11.78
C VAL A 68 -20.89 -11.30 -10.66
N LEU A 69 -19.69 -11.87 -10.63
CA LEU A 69 -18.64 -11.49 -9.69
C LEU A 69 -18.01 -10.16 -10.12
N LYS A 70 -18.00 -9.19 -9.22
CA LYS A 70 -17.32 -7.91 -9.37
C LYS A 70 -16.20 -7.83 -8.34
N THR A 71 -14.98 -7.83 -8.83
CA THR A 71 -13.78 -7.56 -8.04
C THR A 71 -13.49 -6.07 -8.06
N THR A 72 -13.18 -5.49 -6.90
CA THR A 72 -12.85 -4.06 -6.76
C THR A 72 -11.58 -3.90 -5.96
N PHE A 73 -10.56 -3.33 -6.60
CA PHE A 73 -9.34 -2.89 -5.94
C PHE A 73 -9.49 -1.47 -5.38
N LYS A 74 -8.98 -1.25 -4.17
CA LYS A 74 -8.86 0.06 -3.54
C LYS A 74 -7.50 0.20 -2.89
N GLN A 75 -6.82 1.30 -3.19
CA GLN A 75 -5.70 1.76 -2.39
C GLN A 75 -6.27 2.53 -1.19
N LEU A 76 -5.90 2.09 0.01
CA LEU A 76 -6.29 2.71 1.26
C LEU A 76 -5.23 3.75 1.68
N GLU A 77 -5.27 4.13 2.94
CA GLU A 77 -4.37 5.12 3.52
C GLU A 77 -2.90 4.70 3.42
N SER A 78 -2.05 5.68 3.12
CA SER A 78 -0.60 5.55 3.13
C SER A 78 -0.03 6.38 4.30
N LEU A 79 0.91 5.80 5.02
CA LEU A 79 1.51 6.36 6.23
C LEU A 79 3.03 6.42 6.07
N ILE A 80 3.62 7.55 6.46
CA ILE A 80 5.08 7.69 6.66
C ILE A 80 5.31 8.08 8.12
N LYS A 81 6.18 7.35 8.79
CA LYS A 81 6.64 7.67 10.14
C LYS A 81 8.12 7.98 10.10
N VAL A 82 8.50 9.17 10.55
CA VAL A 82 9.90 9.57 10.72
C VAL A 82 10.21 9.50 12.20
N LYS A 83 11.12 8.59 12.58
CA LYS A 83 11.54 8.43 13.97
C LYS A 83 12.31 9.68 14.39
N GLY A 84 11.90 10.27 15.51
CA GLY A 84 12.65 11.37 16.12
C GLY A 84 13.99 10.88 16.68
N GLU A 85 14.98 11.77 16.69
CA GLU A 85 16.29 11.53 17.30
C GLU A 85 16.33 12.11 18.72
N ASN A 86 17.17 11.53 19.58
CA ASN A 86 17.48 12.07 20.91
C ASN A 86 16.24 12.41 21.77
N GLY A 87 15.23 11.55 21.73
CA GLY A 87 13.99 11.72 22.52
C GLY A 87 12.92 12.60 21.86
N ALA A 88 13.17 13.16 20.67
CA ALA A 88 12.16 13.87 19.91
C ALA A 88 10.98 12.94 19.51
N PRO A 89 9.75 13.46 19.45
CA PRO A 89 8.58 12.65 19.09
C PRO A 89 8.67 12.15 17.64
N THR A 90 8.13 10.97 17.40
CA THR A 90 7.99 10.41 16.05
C THR A 90 6.95 11.21 15.27
N GLN A 91 7.33 11.72 14.11
CA GLN A 91 6.43 12.44 13.23
C GLN A 91 5.68 11.43 12.34
N THR A 92 4.36 11.55 12.26
CA THR A 92 3.53 10.72 11.39
C THR A 92 2.88 11.60 10.34
N ILE A 93 3.09 11.26 9.08
CA ILE A 93 2.48 11.91 7.93
C ILE A 93 1.50 10.92 7.32
N THR A 94 0.26 11.37 7.19
CA THR A 94 -0.85 10.59 6.66
C THR A 94 -1.45 11.35 5.49
N LYS A 95 -1.39 10.80 4.28
CA LYS A 95 -1.91 11.45 3.09
C LYS A 95 -2.53 10.45 2.10
N LYS A 96 -3.43 10.96 1.25
CA LYS A 96 -3.81 10.28 -0.01
C LYS A 96 -2.66 10.42 -1.01
N CYS A 97 -2.46 9.40 -1.83
CA CYS A 97 -1.15 9.02 -2.39
C CYS A 97 -0.39 10.05 -3.23
N ALA A 98 -1.05 11.00 -3.89
CA ALA A 98 -0.39 11.91 -4.83
C ALA A 98 0.77 12.72 -4.21
N ASP A 99 0.69 13.04 -2.92
CA ASP A 99 1.73 13.81 -2.22
C ASP A 99 2.81 12.94 -1.56
N MET A 100 2.56 11.63 -1.41
CA MET A 100 3.47 10.72 -0.71
C MET A 100 4.65 10.34 -1.59
N ASP A 101 4.42 10.24 -2.90
CA ASP A 101 5.45 9.89 -3.88
C ASP A 101 6.48 11.01 -4.03
N VAL A 102 6.16 12.26 -3.63
CA VAL A 102 7.12 13.38 -3.56
C VAL A 102 8.04 13.27 -2.35
N LEU A 103 7.56 12.67 -1.26
CA LEU A 103 8.28 12.58 0.02
C LEU A 103 9.22 11.39 0.10
N ILE A 104 9.10 10.46 -0.85
CA ILE A 104 9.87 9.22 -0.88
C ILE A 104 10.84 9.31 -2.06
N PRO A 105 12.14 9.03 -1.85
CA PRO A 105 13.15 9.06 -2.92
C PRO A 105 12.89 8.05 -4.03
#